data_AF-A0A2J6HFC2-F1
#
_entry.id   AF-A0A2J6HFC2-F1
#
_cell.length_a   1.000
_cell.length_b   1.000
_cell.length_c   1.000
_cell.angle_alpha   90.00
_cell.angle_beta   90.00
_cell.angle_gamma   90.00
#
_symmetry.space_group_name_H-M   'P 1'
#
loop_
_entity.id
_entity.type
_entity.pdbx_description
1 polymer ?
#
loop_
_entity_poly.entity_id
_entity_poly.type
_entity_poly.pdbx_seq_one_letter_code
_entity_poly.pdbx_strand_id
1 'polypeptide(L)' 'NGEAYTWTIVSPLRVEIGCKWVTEGVLMLEANGEQLLIDYGDGNCDGLVTVTYNGNDYQIYV' A
#
# COMPACT_ATOMS: atom_id res chain seq x y z
N ASN A 1 5.25 -22.67 -10.71
CA ASN A 1 4.00 -22.51 -9.94
C ASN A 1 3.64 -21.05 -9.93
N GLY A 2 2.41 -20.71 -10.32
CA GLY A 2 1.86 -19.37 -10.18
C GLY A 2 0.79 -19.41 -9.11
N GLU A 3 0.78 -18.41 -8.23
CA GLU A 3 -0.27 -18.23 -7.22
C GLU A 3 -1.15 -17.07 -7.65
N ALA A 4 -2.46 -17.26 -7.53
CA ALA A 4 -3.40 -16.19 -7.80
C ALA A 4 -3.33 -15.18 -6.65
N TYR A 5 -3.25 -13.91 -7.01
CA TYR A 5 -3.33 -12.80 -6.07
C TYR A 5 -4.39 -11.81 -6.54
N THR A 6 -5.03 -11.14 -5.60
CA THR A 6 -6.02 -10.10 -5.86
C THR A 6 -5.54 -8.79 -5.26
N TRP A 7 -5.65 -7.72 -6.05
CA TRP A 7 -5.42 -6.35 -5.59
C TRP A 7 -6.76 -5.62 -5.48
N THR A 8 -7.01 -5.03 -4.33
CA THR A 8 -8.22 -4.24 -4.06
C THR A 8 -7.82 -2.84 -3.63
N ILE A 9 -8.34 -1.83 -4.34
CA ILE A 9 -8.21 -0.43 -3.92
C ILE A 9 -9.25 -0.19 -2.82
N VAL A 10 -8.81 -0.07 -1.57
CA VAL A 10 -9.67 0.13 -0.39
C VAL A 10 -10.05 1.59 -0.26
N SER A 11 -9.10 2.49 -0.50
CA SER A 11 -9.33 3.94 -0.65
C SER A 11 -8.60 4.47 -1.89
N PRO A 12 -9.10 5.56 -2.50
CA PRO A 12 -8.53 6.10 -3.73
C PRO A 12 -7.03 6.39 -3.58
N LEU A 13 -6.24 5.93 -4.55
CA LEU A 13 -4.81 6.24 -4.59
C LEU A 13 -4.59 7.63 -5.18
N ARG A 14 -3.85 8.48 -4.45
CA ARG A 14 -3.48 9.83 -4.87
C ARG A 14 -2.04 9.85 -5.36
N VAL A 15 -1.84 10.34 -6.59
CA VAL A 15 -0.52 10.66 -7.13
C VAL A 15 -0.47 12.16 -7.37
N GLU A 16 0.57 12.81 -6.84
CA GLU A 16 0.75 14.25 -6.98
C GLU A 16 1.73 14.58 -8.10
N ILE A 17 1.42 15.61 -8.90
CA ILE A 17 2.31 16.08 -9.96
C ILE A 17 3.61 16.59 -9.33
N GLY A 18 4.74 16.05 -9.78
CA GLY A 18 6.06 16.38 -9.23
C GLY A 18 6.49 15.48 -8.07
N CYS A 19 5.61 14.60 -7.60
CA CYS A 19 5.98 13.53 -6.68
C CYS A 19 6.21 12.22 -7.43
N LYS A 20 7.28 11.50 -7.09
CA LYS A 20 7.58 10.18 -7.67
C LYS A 20 6.66 9.09 -7.11
N TRP A 21 6.08 9.32 -5.94
CA TRP A 21 5.38 8.33 -5.13
C TRP A 21 3.86 8.51 -5.17
N VAL A 22 3.14 7.43 -4.88
CA VAL A 22 1.75 7.53 -4.41
C VAL A 22 1.83 8.13 -3.02
N THR A 23 1.04 9.17 -2.75
CA THR A 23 1.16 9.95 -1.52
C THR A 23 0.03 9.68 -0.52
N GLU A 24 -1.08 9.09 -0.97
CA GLU A 24 -2.23 8.80 -0.11
C GLU A 24 -3.03 7.63 -0.70
N GLY A 25 -3.71 6.89 0.17
CA GLY A 25 -4.63 5.81 -0.19
C GLY A 25 -4.19 4.45 0.32
N VAL A 26 -5.10 3.48 0.27
CA VAL A 26 -4.90 2.14 0.84
C VAL A 26 -5.17 1.09 -0.23
N LEU A 27 -4.18 0.22 -0.41
CA LEU A 27 -4.24 -0.93 -1.31
C LEU A 27 -4.16 -2.23 -0.48
N MET A 28 -5.03 -3.18 -0.79
CA MET A 28 -5.01 -4.51 -0.17
C MET A 28 -4.55 -5.56 -1.17
N LEU A 29 -3.55 -6.35 -0.78
CA LEU A 29 -3.13 -7.56 -1.47
C LEU A 29 -3.70 -8.76 -0.74
N GLU A 30 -4.36 -9.64 -1.48
CA GLU A 30 -4.82 -10.93 -0.98
C GLU A 30 -4.15 -12.05 -1.77
N ALA A 31 -3.44 -12.95 -1.07
CA ALA A 31 -2.80 -14.11 -1.65
C ALA A 31 -2.81 -15.26 -0.64
N ASN A 32 -3.15 -16.48 -1.08
CA ASN A 32 -3.18 -17.68 -0.23
C ASN A 32 -3.97 -17.55 1.08
N GLY A 33 -5.02 -16.72 1.10
CA GLY A 33 -5.83 -16.46 2.30
C GLY A 33 -5.21 -15.48 3.30
N GLU A 34 -4.05 -14.92 2.98
CA GLU A 34 -3.41 -13.85 3.73
C GLU A 34 -3.74 -12.48 3.11
N GLN A 35 -3.81 -11.47 3.98
CA GLN A 35 -4.08 -10.09 3.59
C GLN A 35 -2.92 -9.21 4.02
N LEU A 36 -2.51 -8.33 3.11
CA LEU A 36 -1.52 -7.29 3.35
C LEU A 36 -2.12 -5.95 2.95
N LEU A 37 -2.13 -4.99 3.88
CA LEU A 37 -2.56 -3.62 3.63
C LEU A 37 -1.35 -2.73 3.40
N ILE A 38 -1.43 -1.88 2.39
CA ILE A 38 -0.42 -0.90 2.03
C ILE A 38 -1.08 0.48 2.14
N ASP A 39 -0.71 1.24 3.16
CA ASP A 39 -1.13 2.62 3.38
C ASP A 39 -0.02 3.56 2.89
N TYR A 40 -0.32 4.33 1.84
CA TYR A 40 0.61 5.24 1.19
C TYR A 40 0.82 6.57 1.94
N GLY A 41 0.15 6.78 3.07
CA GLY A 41 0.34 7.94 3.91
C GLY A 41 -0.74 9.01 3.74
N ASP A 42 -0.39 10.23 4.11
CA ASP A 42 -1.31 11.35 4.37
C ASP A 42 -1.23 12.47 3.31
N GLY A 43 -0.59 12.21 2.18
CA GLY A 43 -0.39 13.15 1.09
C GLY A 43 1.02 13.73 0.99
N ASN A 44 1.91 13.45 1.95
CA ASN A 44 3.29 13.90 1.91
C ASN A 44 4.11 13.20 0.83
N CYS A 45 4.99 13.95 0.16
CA CYS A 45 5.90 13.40 -0.86
C CYS A 45 7.24 12.98 -0.22
N ASP A 46 7.22 11.99 0.68
CA ASP A 46 8.40 11.50 1.40
C ASP A 46 8.75 10.04 1.10
N GLY A 47 7.86 9.31 0.41
CA GLY A 47 8.04 7.90 0.08
C GLY A 47 7.89 6.99 1.30
N LEU A 48 7.28 7.46 2.39
CA LEU A 48 6.99 6.63 3.55
C LEU A 48 5.66 5.89 3.34
N VAL A 49 5.69 4.57 3.48
CA VAL A 49 4.53 3.70 3.37
C VAL A 49 4.43 2.83 4.62
N THR A 50 3.22 2.61 5.11
CA THR A 50 2.96 1.66 6.20
C THR A 50 2.36 0.38 5.61
N VAL A 51 3.06 -0.73 5.82
CA VAL A 51 2.56 -2.05 5.45
C VAL A 51 2.06 -2.77 6.69
N THR A 52 0.78 -3.14 6.71
CA THR A 52 0.21 -3.95 7.79
C THR A 52 0.08 -5.39 7.32
N TYR A 53 0.69 -6.31 8.06
CA TYR A 53 0.60 -7.75 7.82
C TYR A 53 0.46 -8.51 9.15
N ASN A 54 -0.55 -9.37 9.23
CA ASN A 54 -0.91 -10.12 10.44
C ASN A 54 -1.03 -9.23 11.70
N GLY A 55 -1.58 -8.01 11.53
CA GLY A 55 -1.78 -7.04 12.60
C GLY A 55 -0.52 -6.30 13.07
N ASN A 56 0.62 -6.48 12.40
CA ASN A 56 1.84 -5.73 12.67
C ASN A 56 2.09 -4.73 11.56
N ASP A 57 2.55 -3.54 11.96
CA ASP A 57 2.87 -2.45 11.04
C ASP A 57 4.37 -2.36 10.77
N TYR A 58 4.71 -2.15 9.50
CA TYR A 58 6.07 -2.00 9.00
C TYR A 58 6.16 -0.71 8.21
N GLN A 59 6.99 0.22 8.68
CA GLN A 59 7.28 1.46 7.97
C GLN A 59 8.42 1.24 6.97
N ILE A 60 8.17 1.56 5.71
CA ILE A 60 9.09 1.33 4.59
C ILE A 60 9.25 2.63 3.80
N TYR A 61 10.49 2.99 3.49
CA TYR A 61 10.80 4.05 2.53
C TYR A 61 10.98 3.46 1.13
N VAL A 62 10.26 3.97 0.14
CA VAL A 62 10.29 3.52 -1.28
C VAL A 62 11.13 4.41 -2.20
#